data_AF-A0A151YXC5-F1
#
_entry.id   AF-A0A151YXC5-F1
#
_cell.length_a   1.000
_cell.length_b   1.000
_cell.length_c   1.000
_cell.angle_alpha   90.00
_cell.angle_beta   90.00
_cell.angle_gamma   90.00
#
_symmetry.space_group_name_H-M   'P 1'
#
loop_
_entity.id
_entity.type
_entity.pdbx_description
1 polymer ?
#
loop_
_entity_poly.entity_id
_entity_poly.type
_entity_poly.pdbx_seq_one_letter_code
_entity_poly.pdbx_strand_id
1 'polypeptide(L)'
;MEFSTFGRHVAMDAWGVDFDLLNDVQRLEEHLKDAAKACGATVLSVQSHQFEPQGATVLVLLSESHLSIHTYPEKGFAALDCYTCGHTVDPMIAIEHMFNVLKPSQAYHKMLRRGVRPIEVVQPEPAIRPMKKMTV
;
A
#
# COMPACT_ATOMS: atom_id res chain seq x y z
N MET A 1 -18.40 23.88 6.56
CA MET A 1 -17.39 23.15 5.76
C MET A 1 -18.10 21.91 5.27
N GLU A 2 -18.23 21.74 3.97
CA GLU A 2 -18.81 20.52 3.40
C GLU A 2 -17.66 19.53 3.19
N PHE A 3 -17.78 18.34 3.77
CA PHE A 3 -16.78 17.30 3.61
C PHE A 3 -17.06 16.54 2.31
N SER A 4 -16.05 16.43 1.44
CA SER A 4 -16.15 15.66 0.21
C SER A 4 -16.13 14.18 0.55
N THR A 5 -17.08 13.42 -0.01
CA THR A 5 -17.08 11.95 0.09
C THR A 5 -16.11 11.29 -0.91
N PHE A 6 -15.48 12.08 -1.79
CA PHE A 6 -14.56 11.55 -2.79
C PHE A 6 -13.32 10.93 -2.14
N GLY A 7 -12.99 9.72 -2.58
CA GLY A 7 -11.74 9.07 -2.21
C GLY A 7 -11.21 8.16 -3.31
N ARG A 8 -9.92 7.83 -3.19
CA ARG A 8 -9.20 6.93 -4.10
C ARG A 8 -8.62 5.80 -3.28
N HIS A 9 -8.96 4.56 -3.64
CA HIS A 9 -8.50 3.35 -2.96
C HIS A 9 -7.73 2.50 -3.96
N VAL A 10 -6.43 2.34 -3.76
CA VAL A 10 -5.60 1.45 -4.56
C VAL A 10 -5.38 0.16 -3.80
N ALA A 11 -5.71 -0.97 -4.42
CA ALA A 11 -5.36 -2.29 -3.93
C ALA A 11 -4.23 -2.85 -4.81
N MET A 12 -3.17 -3.38 -4.21
CA MET A 12 -2.03 -3.98 -4.91
C MET A 12 -1.68 -5.36 -4.34
N ASP A 13 -1.58 -6.33 -5.24
CA ASP A 13 -1.00 -7.64 -5.00
C ASP A 13 0.47 -7.63 -5.45
N ALA A 14 1.39 -7.96 -4.55
CA ALA A 14 2.82 -8.01 -4.80
C ALA A 14 3.35 -9.43 -4.59
N TRP A 15 4.07 -9.96 -5.58
CA TRP A 15 4.54 -11.36 -5.63
C TRP A 15 6.07 -11.46 -5.80
N GLY A 16 6.66 -12.49 -5.19
CA GLY A 16 8.09 -12.73 -5.19
C GLY A 16 8.85 -11.67 -4.39
N VAL A 17 8.29 -11.28 -3.25
CA VAL A 17 8.94 -10.40 -2.25
C VAL A 17 9.82 -11.26 -1.33
N ASP A 18 10.89 -10.65 -0.84
CA ASP A 18 11.83 -11.25 0.11
C ASP A 18 11.14 -11.75 1.39
N PHE A 19 11.49 -12.97 1.82
CA PHE A 19 10.88 -13.62 2.97
C PHE A 19 11.12 -12.84 4.27
N ASP A 20 12.36 -12.41 4.52
CA ASP A 20 12.74 -11.75 5.77
C ASP A 20 12.04 -10.40 5.90
N LEU A 21 11.88 -9.67 4.79
CA LEU A 21 11.08 -8.45 4.78
C LEU A 21 9.59 -8.71 5.04
N LEU A 22 8.99 -9.74 4.43
CA LEU A 22 7.58 -10.08 4.65
C LEU A 22 7.31 -10.54 6.08
N ASN A 23 8.33 -11.08 6.75
CA ASN A 23 8.24 -11.62 8.10
C ASN A 23 8.74 -10.66 9.20
N ASP A 24 8.97 -9.38 8.88
CA ASP A 24 9.43 -8.37 9.84
C ASP A 24 8.37 -7.26 9.99
N VAL A 25 7.50 -7.42 11.00
CA VAL A 25 6.43 -6.45 11.28
C VAL A 25 6.96 -5.04 11.56
N GLN A 26 8.14 -4.89 12.18
CA GLN A 26 8.66 -3.58 12.57
C GLN A 26 9.10 -2.80 11.33
N ARG A 27 9.84 -3.45 10.42
CA ARG A 27 10.24 -2.86 9.14
C ARG A 27 9.03 -2.51 8.28
N LEU A 28 8.04 -3.39 8.21
CA LEU A 28 6.80 -3.13 7.48
C LEU A 28 6.04 -1.92 8.05
N GLU A 29 6.00 -1.80 9.38
CA GLU A 29 5.37 -0.68 10.06
C GLU A 29 6.06 0.66 9.75
N GLU A 30 7.39 0.70 9.81
CA GLU A 30 8.19 1.88 9.45
C GLU A 30 7.94 2.29 7.99
N HIS A 31 7.99 1.34 7.06
CA HIS A 31 7.76 1.62 5.64
C HIS A 31 6.33 2.08 5.33
N LEU A 32 5.31 1.53 5.99
CA LEU A 32 3.93 2.01 5.82
C LEU A 32 3.74 3.43 6.39
N LYS A 33 4.37 3.75 7.52
CA LYS A 33 4.37 5.12 8.07
C LYS A 33 5.03 6.10 7.12
N ASP A 34 6.15 5.72 6.50
CA ASP A 34 6.84 6.57 5.55
C ASP A 34 6.07 6.72 4.23
N ALA A 35 5.40 5.66 3.76
CA ALA A 35 4.48 5.73 2.63
C ALA A 35 3.32 6.70 2.89
N ALA A 36 2.73 6.68 4.09
CA ALA A 36 1.68 7.62 4.50
C ALA A 36 2.17 9.08 4.53
N LYS A 37 3.37 9.33 5.06
CA LYS A 37 3.98 10.67 5.02
C LYS A 37 4.26 11.12 3.59
N ALA A 38 4.76 10.22 2.75
CA ALA A 38 5.12 10.53 1.36
C ALA A 38 3.91 10.94 0.51
N CYS A 39 2.74 10.34 0.72
CA CYS A 39 1.52 10.75 0.03
C CYS A 39 0.86 12.00 0.64
N GLY A 40 1.41 12.56 1.72
CA GLY A 40 0.89 13.74 2.41
C GLY A 40 -0.26 13.44 3.37
N ALA A 41 -0.43 12.18 3.78
CA ALA A 41 -1.48 11.80 4.71
C ALA A 41 -1.08 12.03 6.18
N THR A 42 -2.05 12.40 7.00
CA THR A 42 -1.90 12.52 8.44
C THR A 42 -2.16 11.18 9.11
N VAL A 43 -1.14 10.60 9.73
CA VAL A 43 -1.25 9.37 10.53
C VAL A 43 -1.85 9.69 11.90
N LEU A 44 -2.93 9.00 12.26
CA LEU A 44 -3.55 9.09 13.58
C LEU A 44 -3.04 8.02 14.54
N SER A 45 -2.95 6.77 14.06
CA SER A 45 -2.46 5.64 14.86
C SER A 45 -1.99 4.52 13.94
N VAL A 46 -1.22 3.60 14.50
CA VAL A 46 -0.75 2.41 13.80
C VAL A 46 -0.98 1.19 14.69
N GLN A 47 -1.49 0.12 14.09
CA GLN A 47 -1.65 -1.18 14.72
C GLN A 47 -0.94 -2.23 13.87
N SER A 48 -0.21 -3.12 14.51
CA SER A 48 0.55 -4.15 13.83
C SER A 48 0.53 -5.44 14.62
N HIS A 49 0.66 -6.56 13.91
CA HIS A 49 0.68 -7.89 14.50
C HIS A 49 1.61 -8.80 13.70
N GLN A 50 2.60 -9.36 14.39
CA GLN A 50 3.42 -10.46 13.90
C GLN A 50 2.69 -11.77 14.19
N PHE A 51 2.46 -12.58 13.15
CA PHE A 51 1.85 -13.89 13.27
C PHE A 51 2.91 -14.98 13.48
N GLU A 52 2.48 -16.07 14.11
CA GLU A 52 3.24 -17.31 14.23
C GLU A 52 2.65 -18.38 13.29
N PRO A 53 3.48 -19.15 12.56
CA PRO A 53 4.94 -19.14 12.62
C PRO A 53 5.59 -17.99 11.81
N GLN A 54 4.82 -17.25 11.03
CA GLN A 54 5.32 -16.17 10.17
C GLN A 54 4.19 -15.29 9.62
N GLY A 55 4.58 -14.18 9.02
CA GLY A 55 3.70 -13.21 8.39
C GLY A 55 3.29 -12.09 9.34
N ALA A 56 2.80 -11.01 8.77
CA ALA A 56 2.47 -9.81 9.52
C ALA A 56 1.26 -9.11 8.92
N THR A 57 0.57 -8.35 9.77
CA THR A 57 -0.41 -7.35 9.34
C THR A 57 -0.05 -6.01 9.96
N VAL A 58 -0.10 -4.95 9.17
CA VAL A 58 0.03 -3.57 9.63
C VAL A 58 -1.14 -2.76 9.08
N LEU A 59 -1.75 -1.96 9.94
CA LEU A 59 -2.81 -1.01 9.63
C LEU A 59 -2.42 0.38 10.13
N VAL A 60 -2.35 1.35 9.23
CA VAL A 60 -2.14 2.76 9.52
C VAL A 60 -3.47 3.48 9.39
N LEU A 61 -3.99 3.98 10.50
CA LEU A 61 -5.19 4.81 10.52
C LEU A 61 -4.83 6.24 10.09
N LEU A 62 -5.51 6.75 9.07
CA LEU A 62 -5.41 8.14 8.63
C LEU A 62 -6.61 8.95 9.12
N SER A 63 -6.52 10.28 9.04
CA SER A 63 -7.61 11.18 9.46
C SER A 63 -8.99 10.83 8.88
N GLU A 64 -9.05 10.27 7.66
CA GLU A 64 -10.31 9.95 6.97
C GLU A 64 -10.29 8.59 6.23
N SER A 65 -9.25 7.76 6.42
CA SER A 65 -9.01 6.57 5.58
C SER A 65 -7.94 5.64 6.20
N HIS A 66 -7.23 4.83 5.40
CA HIS A 66 -6.24 3.87 5.93
C HIS A 66 -5.21 3.42 4.88
N LEU A 67 -4.06 2.96 5.38
CA LEU A 67 -3.15 2.08 4.63
C LEU A 67 -3.07 0.75 5.36
N SER A 68 -3.00 -0.36 4.64
CA SER A 68 -2.73 -1.67 5.23
C SER A 68 -1.86 -2.55 4.36
N ILE A 69 -1.17 -3.49 5.01
CA ILE A 69 -0.45 -4.59 4.36
C ILE A 69 -0.73 -5.89 5.12
N HIS A 70 -0.89 -6.97 4.36
CA HIS A 70 -0.98 -8.34 4.85
C HIS A 70 0.06 -9.20 4.12
N THR A 71 0.87 -9.95 4.85
CA THR A 71 2.00 -10.71 4.27
C THR A 71 1.89 -12.21 4.46
N TYR A 72 2.36 -12.95 3.45
CA TYR A 72 2.45 -14.41 3.41
C TYR A 72 3.86 -14.81 2.95
N PRO A 73 4.84 -14.83 3.87
CA PRO A 73 6.26 -15.05 3.55
C PRO A 73 6.53 -16.32 2.75
N GLU A 74 5.86 -17.44 3.05
CA GLU A 74 6.03 -18.72 2.35
C GLU A 74 5.62 -18.67 0.87
N LYS A 75 4.80 -17.69 0.49
CA LYS A 75 4.36 -17.49 -0.89
C LYS A 75 5.08 -16.32 -1.56
N GLY A 76 5.94 -15.61 -0.83
CA GLY A 76 6.53 -14.35 -1.27
C GLY A 76 5.46 -13.31 -1.63
N PHE A 77 4.32 -13.31 -0.93
CA PHE A 77 3.14 -12.50 -1.28
C PHE A 77 2.84 -11.42 -0.23
N ALA A 78 2.45 -10.24 -0.71
CA ALA A 78 1.85 -9.19 0.10
C ALA A 78 0.64 -8.58 -0.61
N ALA A 79 -0.45 -8.39 0.15
CA ALA A 79 -1.61 -7.60 -0.27
C ALA A 79 -1.55 -6.24 0.41
N LEU A 80 -1.69 -5.16 -0.37
CA LEU A 80 -1.66 -3.78 0.10
C LEU A 80 -2.95 -3.06 -0.26
N ASP A 81 -3.44 -2.25 0.67
CA ASP A 81 -4.52 -1.31 0.45
C ASP A 81 -4.05 0.10 0.84
N CYS A 82 -4.20 1.05 -0.07
CA CYS A 82 -3.95 2.47 0.18
C CYS A 82 -5.22 3.23 -0.16
N TYR A 83 -6.00 3.56 0.86
CA TYR A 83 -7.20 4.36 0.73
C TYR A 83 -6.94 5.76 1.27
N THR A 84 -7.29 6.79 0.49
CA THR A 84 -7.18 8.20 0.88
C THR A 84 -8.42 8.98 0.45
N CYS A 85 -8.78 9.98 1.24
CA CYS A 85 -9.91 10.87 0.98
C CYS A 85 -9.43 12.22 0.44
N GLY A 86 -10.31 12.89 -0.33
CA GLY A 86 -10.02 14.18 -0.94
C GLY A 86 -9.18 14.11 -2.21
N HIS A 87 -8.81 15.29 -2.72
CA HIS A 87 -8.11 15.45 -3.99
C HIS A 87 -6.61 15.71 -3.85
N THR A 88 -6.15 16.04 -2.64
CA THR A 88 -4.77 16.49 -2.37
C THR A 88 -3.82 15.36 -2.03
N VAL A 89 -4.33 14.25 -1.46
CA VAL A 89 -3.54 13.08 -1.09
C VAL A 89 -3.67 12.05 -2.21
N ASP A 90 -2.55 11.60 -2.78
CA ASP A 90 -2.53 10.60 -3.84
C ASP A 90 -2.08 9.22 -3.31
N PRO A 91 -2.97 8.21 -3.28
CA PRO A 91 -2.62 6.89 -2.75
C PRO A 91 -1.61 6.14 -3.63
N MET A 92 -1.44 6.51 -4.91
CA MET A 92 -0.43 5.89 -5.77
C MET A 92 0.98 6.16 -5.27
N ILE A 93 1.23 7.32 -4.65
CA ILE A 93 2.55 7.63 -4.07
C ILE A 93 2.91 6.63 -2.96
N ALA A 94 1.93 6.26 -2.12
CA ALA A 94 2.14 5.27 -1.07
C ALA A 94 2.37 3.87 -1.66
N ILE A 95 1.62 3.49 -2.70
CA ILE A 95 1.80 2.22 -3.41
C ILE A 95 3.17 2.13 -4.09
N GLU A 96 3.62 3.20 -4.76
CA GLU A 96 4.93 3.29 -5.40
C GLU A 96 6.06 3.19 -4.37
N HIS A 97 5.92 3.87 -3.23
CA HIS A 97 6.86 3.74 -2.11
C HIS A 97 6.99 2.28 -1.68
N MET A 98 5.85 1.62 -1.40
CA MET A 98 5.84 0.23 -0.96
C MET A 98 6.34 -0.73 -2.04
N PHE A 99 6.06 -0.47 -3.32
CA PHE A 99 6.65 -1.26 -4.40
C PHE A 99 8.18 -1.19 -4.40
N ASN A 100 8.75 0.01 -4.22
CA ASN A 100 10.20 0.20 -4.22
C ASN A 100 10.88 -0.43 -2.99
N VAL A 101 10.16 -0.53 -1.88
CA VAL A 101 10.58 -1.24 -0.66
C VAL A 101 10.51 -2.76 -0.86
N LEU A 102 9.35 -3.27 -1.28
CA LEU A 102 9.08 -4.70 -1.40
C LEU A 102 9.81 -5.33 -2.59
N LYS A 103 10.12 -4.56 -3.63
CA LYS A 103 10.80 -5.01 -4.86
C LYS A 103 10.23 -6.32 -5.41
N PRO A 104 8.90 -6.43 -5.59
CA PRO A 104 8.30 -7.67 -6.04
C PRO A 104 8.74 -8.02 -7.45
N SER A 105 8.82 -9.32 -7.74
CA SER A 105 9.01 -9.83 -9.10
C SER A 105 7.82 -9.51 -10.01
N GLN A 106 6.60 -9.46 -9.45
CA GLN A 106 5.36 -9.13 -10.16
C GLN A 106 4.45 -8.32 -9.24
N ALA A 107 3.76 -7.31 -9.78
CA ALA A 107 2.75 -6.57 -9.05
C ALA A 107 1.53 -6.30 -9.92
N TYR A 108 0.35 -6.41 -9.32
CA TYR A 108 -0.94 -6.13 -9.95
C TYR A 108 -1.69 -5.17 -9.06
N HIS A 109 -2.29 -4.12 -9.63
CA HIS A 109 -3.05 -3.16 -8.84
C HIS A 109 -4.31 -2.69 -9.57
N LYS A 110 -5.29 -2.28 -8.79
CA LYS A 110 -6.53 -1.64 -9.26
C LYS A 110 -6.81 -0.42 -8.40
N MET A 111 -7.39 0.61 -9.01
CA MET A 111 -7.84 1.78 -8.28
C MET A 111 -9.37 1.82 -8.27
N LEU A 112 -9.95 2.13 -7.11
CA LEU A 112 -11.37 2.38 -6.94
C LEU A 112 -11.58 3.86 -6.68
N ARG A 113 -12.47 4.51 -7.43
CA ARG A 113 -13.00 5.83 -7.07
C ARG A 113 -14.23 5.63 -6.18
N ARG A 114 -14.21 6.27 -5.01
CA ARG A 114 -15.20 6.10 -3.94
C ARG A 114 -15.96 7.41 -3.72
N GLY A 115 -17.24 7.30 -3.33
CA GLY A 115 -18.04 8.42 -2.82
C GLY A 115 -18.34 9.56 -3.79
N VAL A 116 -18.61 9.26 -5.07
CA VAL A 116 -19.15 10.26 -6.03
C VAL A 116 -20.43 9.74 -6.68
N ARG A 117 -20.40 8.51 -7.24
CA ARG A 117 -21.53 7.74 -7.77
C ARG A 117 -21.25 6.24 -7.50
N PRO A 118 -21.77 5.20 -8.22
CA PRO A 118 -21.41 3.84 -7.86
C PRO A 118 -19.89 3.66 -7.94
N ILE A 119 -19.35 2.74 -7.15
CA ILE A 119 -17.90 2.49 -7.11
C ILE A 119 -17.42 2.22 -8.54
N GLU A 120 -16.39 2.97 -8.96
CA GLU A 120 -15.79 2.83 -10.28
C GLU A 120 -14.42 2.17 -10.14
N VAL A 121 -14.21 1.09 -10.90
CA VAL A 121 -12.90 0.44 -11.02
C VAL A 121 -12.14 1.10 -12.18
N VAL A 122 -11.03 1.73 -11.86
CA VAL A 122 -10.14 2.38 -12.81
C VAL A 122 -8.89 1.52 -12.96
N GLN A 123 -8.47 1.30 -14.21
CA GLN A 123 -7.12 0.81 -14.50
C GLN A 123 -6.18 2.01 -14.51
N PRO A 124 -5.35 2.22 -13.47
CA PRO A 124 -4.25 3.18 -13.59
C PRO A 124 -3.37 2.81 -14.79
N GLU A 125 -2.87 3.82 -15.52
CA GLU A 125 -1.93 3.60 -16.63
C GLU A 125 -0.71 2.79 -16.17
N PRO A 126 -0.08 1.99 -17.03
CA PRO A 126 0.90 1.02 -16.57
C PRO A 126 2.23 1.70 -16.23
N ALA A 127 2.55 1.86 -14.94
CA ALA A 127 3.91 2.16 -14.53
C ALA A 127 4.20 1.80 -13.07
N ILE A 128 4.24 0.51 -12.76
CA ILE A 128 5.30 0.07 -11.86
C ILE A 128 6.24 -0.83 -12.64
N ARG A 129 7.18 -0.19 -13.35
CA ARG A 129 8.20 -0.89 -14.11
C ARG A 129 9.28 -1.31 -13.13
N PRO A 130 9.67 -2.60 -13.08
CA PRO A 130 10.88 -2.97 -12.36
C PRO A 130 12.03 -2.18 -12.96
N MET A 131 12.87 -1.58 -12.11
CA MET A 131 14.14 -1.00 -12.57
C MET A 131 14.87 -2.06 -13.38
N LYS A 132 15.17 -1.78 -14.66
CA LYS A 132 16.03 -2.65 -15.47
C LYS A 132 17.29 -2.91 -14.65
N LYS A 133 17.61 -4.19 -14.41
CA LYS A 133 18.92 -4.58 -13.88
C LYS A 133 19.96 -3.87 -14.75
N MET A 134 20.75 -2.97 -14.15
CA MET A 134 21.98 -2.49 -14.77
C MET A 134 22.87 -3.71 -14.91
N THR A 135 22.93 -4.26 -16.13
CA THR A 135 23.95 -5.24 -16.51
C THR A 135 25.27 -4.49 -16.50
N VAL A 136 26.13 -4.82 -15.54
CA VAL A 136 27.56 -4.51 -15.58
C VAL A 136 28.25 -5.70 -16.24
#